data_AF-A0A8T2FDQ2-F1
#
_entry.id   AF-A0A8T2FDQ2-F1
#
_cell.length_a   1.000
_cell.length_b   1.000
_cell.length_c   1.000
_cell.angle_alpha   90.00
_cell.angle_beta   90.00
_cell.angle_gamma   90.00
#
_symmetry.space_group_name_H-M   'P 1'
#
loop_
_entity.id
_entity.type
_entity.pdbx_description
1 polymer ?
#
loop_
_entity_poly.entity_id
_entity_poly.type
_entity_poly.pdbx_seq_one_letter_code
_entity_poly.pdbx_strand_id
1 'polypeptide(L)'
;MTSILNTVSTIHSSRVTSVDRVGVLSLRNSDSVEFTRRRSGFSTLIYESPGRRFVVRAAETDTDKVKSQTPDKAPAGGSSINQLLGIKGASQETNKWKIRLQLTKPVTWPPLVWGVVCGAAASGNFHWTPEDVAKSILCMMMSGPCLTGYTQTINDWYDRDIDAINEPYRPIPSGAISEPEVITQVWVLLLGGLGIAGILDVWAGHTTPTVFYLALGGSLLSYIYSAPPLKLKQNGWVGNFALGASYISLPWWAGQALFGTLTPDVVVLTLLYSIAGLGIAIVNDFKSVEGDRALGLQSLPVAFGTETAKWICVGAIDITQLSVAGYLLASGKPYYALALVALIIPQIVFQFKYFLKDPVKYDVKYQASAQPFLVLGIFVTALASQH
;
A
#
# COMPACT_ATOMS: atom_id res chain seq x y z
N MET A 1 -50.72 -7.37 -43.14
CA MET A 1 -52.02 -8.05 -43.28
C MET A 1 -51.75 -9.55 -43.43
N THR A 2 -52.49 -10.39 -42.67
CA THR A 2 -52.89 -11.80 -42.99
C THR A 2 -51.75 -12.75 -43.45
N SER A 3 -51.29 -13.77 -42.70
CA SER A 3 -51.97 -15.04 -42.32
C SER A 3 -52.51 -15.82 -43.54
N ILE A 4 -52.44 -17.16 -43.67
CA ILE A 4 -52.22 -18.22 -42.66
C ILE A 4 -51.77 -19.58 -43.30
N LEU A 5 -51.02 -20.40 -42.54
CA LEU A 5 -50.83 -21.88 -42.55
C LEU A 5 -50.72 -22.71 -43.85
N ASN A 6 -49.62 -23.48 -43.99
CA ASN A 6 -49.52 -24.97 -43.94
C ASN A 6 -48.08 -25.43 -44.34
N THR A 7 -47.54 -26.64 -44.05
CA THR A 7 -47.68 -27.56 -42.89
C THR A 7 -46.57 -28.66 -42.90
N VAL A 8 -46.01 -28.96 -41.72
CA VAL A 8 -45.22 -30.14 -41.24
C VAL A 8 -44.20 -30.84 -42.17
N SER A 9 -42.90 -30.66 -41.85
CA SER A 9 -41.88 -31.72 -41.74
C SER A 9 -40.57 -31.17 -41.08
N THR A 10 -39.63 -31.91 -40.44
CA THR A 10 -39.68 -32.95 -39.38
C THR A 10 -38.25 -33.14 -38.78
N ILE A 11 -38.06 -32.96 -37.46
CA ILE A 11 -36.90 -33.43 -36.62
C ILE A 11 -35.49 -32.83 -36.94
N HIS A 12 -34.61 -32.43 -36.00
CA HIS A 12 -34.61 -32.41 -34.53
C HIS A 12 -33.85 -31.18 -33.98
N SER A 13 -34.16 -30.78 -32.73
CA SER A 13 -33.40 -29.80 -31.95
C SER A 13 -33.33 -30.28 -30.50
N SER A 14 -32.14 -30.21 -29.91
CA SER A 14 -31.86 -30.48 -28.49
C SER A 14 -30.68 -29.57 -28.12
N ARG A 15 -30.87 -28.39 -27.52
CA ARG A 15 -31.46 -28.07 -26.21
C ARG A 15 -30.89 -28.94 -25.08
N VAL A 16 -30.16 -28.26 -24.21
CA VAL A 16 -29.62 -28.75 -22.93
C VAL A 16 -30.77 -29.00 -21.95
N THR A 17 -30.81 -30.19 -21.36
CA THR A 17 -31.62 -30.50 -20.17
C THR A 17 -30.84 -31.44 -19.26
N SER A 18 -30.64 -31.04 -18.00
CA SER A 18 -30.08 -31.87 -16.93
C SER A 18 -31.14 -32.81 -16.35
N VAL A 19 -30.83 -34.10 -16.17
CA VAL A 19 -31.52 -35.01 -15.24
C VAL A 19 -30.50 -36.00 -14.64
N ASP A 20 -30.64 -36.26 -13.34
CA ASP A 20 -29.80 -37.15 -12.53
C ASP A 20 -30.03 -38.66 -12.75
N ARG A 21 -29.18 -39.44 -12.05
CA ARG A 21 -29.32 -40.85 -11.59
C ARG A 21 -28.76 -41.95 -12.48
N VAL A 22 -27.65 -42.53 -12.02
CA VAL A 22 -27.60 -43.98 -11.69
C VAL A 22 -26.83 -44.12 -10.37
N GLY A 23 -27.44 -44.79 -9.39
CA GLY A 23 -26.75 -45.24 -8.18
C GLY A 23 -26.42 -46.73 -8.27
N VAL A 24 -25.33 -47.16 -7.64
CA VAL A 24 -25.05 -48.59 -7.40
C VAL A 24 -24.80 -48.77 -5.91
N LEU A 25 -25.66 -49.57 -5.28
CA LEU A 25 -25.50 -50.00 -3.88
C LEU A 25 -24.36 -51.02 -3.79
N SER A 26 -23.43 -50.79 -2.87
CA SER A 26 -22.58 -51.84 -2.31
C SER A 26 -22.52 -51.64 -0.79
N LEU A 27 -23.08 -52.59 -0.05
CA LEU A 27 -23.10 -52.56 1.40
C LEU A 27 -21.80 -53.13 1.97
N ARG A 28 -21.01 -52.30 2.66
CA ARG A 28 -20.04 -52.76 3.67
C ARG A 28 -19.94 -51.74 4.80
N ASN A 29 -19.81 -52.26 6.02
CA ASN A 29 -19.81 -51.52 7.28
C ASN A 29 -18.50 -50.77 7.56
N SER A 30 -18.55 -49.97 8.64
CA SER A 30 -17.48 -49.34 9.44
C SER A 30 -16.73 -48.13 8.86
N ASP A 31 -17.04 -46.98 9.45
CA ASP A 31 -16.11 -45.99 10.01
C ASP A 31 -15.03 -45.35 9.11
N SER A 32 -15.42 -44.33 8.36
CA SER A 32 -14.74 -43.01 8.25
C SER A 32 -15.30 -42.22 7.05
N VAL A 33 -15.54 -40.91 7.23
CA VAL A 33 -16.00 -40.03 6.14
C VAL A 33 -14.85 -39.15 5.69
N GLU A 34 -14.17 -39.55 4.62
CA GLU A 34 -13.11 -38.77 3.98
C GLU A 34 -13.60 -38.15 2.67
N PHE A 35 -13.56 -36.82 2.57
CA PHE A 35 -14.25 -36.08 1.50
C PHE A 35 -13.34 -35.87 0.26
N THR A 36 -13.11 -36.91 -0.54
CA THR A 36 -12.28 -36.83 -1.76
C THR A 36 -13.05 -36.22 -2.95
N ARG A 37 -12.82 -34.94 -3.25
CA ARG A 37 -13.42 -34.25 -4.40
C ARG A 37 -12.63 -34.50 -5.69
N ARG A 38 -12.95 -35.57 -6.44
CA ARG A 38 -12.41 -35.77 -7.81
C ARG A 38 -12.75 -34.58 -8.71
N ARG A 39 -11.74 -33.98 -9.34
CA ARG A 39 -11.92 -33.04 -10.48
C ARG A 39 -11.83 -33.78 -11.81
N SER A 40 -12.56 -33.27 -12.80
CA SER A 40 -12.64 -33.78 -14.17
C SER A 40 -11.30 -33.70 -14.90
N GLY A 41 -10.96 -34.74 -15.68
CA GLY A 41 -9.75 -34.78 -16.49
C GLY A 41 -9.77 -33.79 -17.66
N PHE A 42 -8.60 -33.22 -17.97
CA PHE A 42 -8.35 -32.45 -19.19
C PHE A 42 -7.70 -33.35 -20.24
N SER A 43 -8.16 -33.25 -21.49
CA SER A 43 -7.63 -33.99 -22.64
C SER A 43 -6.33 -33.38 -23.16
N THR A 44 -5.28 -34.19 -23.28
CA THR A 44 -4.00 -33.79 -23.89
C THR A 44 -4.13 -33.65 -25.40
N LEU A 45 -3.80 -32.48 -25.95
CA LEU A 45 -3.58 -32.30 -27.38
C LEU A 45 -2.13 -32.65 -27.73
N ILE A 46 -1.93 -33.59 -28.66
CA ILE A 46 -0.62 -33.98 -29.18
C ILE A 46 -0.47 -33.38 -30.58
N TYR A 47 0.61 -32.63 -30.80
CA TYR A 47 1.02 -32.12 -32.11
C TYR A 47 2.36 -32.75 -32.48
N GLU A 48 2.40 -33.53 -33.57
CA GLU A 48 3.62 -34.16 -34.04
C GLU A 48 4.32 -33.32 -35.12
N SER A 49 5.64 -33.16 -34.97
CA SER A 49 6.54 -32.64 -35.99
C SER A 49 7.79 -33.54 -36.01
N PRO A 50 8.30 -33.94 -37.19
CA PRO A 50 9.34 -34.95 -37.28
C PRO A 50 10.70 -34.37 -36.86
N GLY A 51 11.32 -34.95 -35.83
CA GLY A 51 12.77 -34.77 -35.60
C GLY A 51 13.25 -34.16 -34.29
N ARG A 52 12.49 -34.20 -33.17
CA ARG A 52 13.04 -34.23 -31.79
C ARG A 52 11.95 -34.50 -30.75
N ARG A 53 12.13 -35.56 -29.95
CA ARG A 53 11.14 -36.01 -28.95
C ARG A 53 11.30 -35.27 -27.62
N PHE A 54 10.80 -34.04 -27.52
CA PHE A 54 10.68 -33.36 -26.23
C PHE A 54 9.45 -33.87 -25.46
N VAL A 55 9.68 -34.72 -24.46
CA VAL A 55 8.63 -35.15 -23.52
C VAL A 55 8.66 -34.21 -22.31
N VAL A 56 7.82 -33.18 -22.33
CA VAL A 56 7.54 -32.40 -21.11
C VAL A 56 6.63 -33.23 -20.22
N ARG A 57 7.21 -33.98 -19.29
CA ARG A 57 6.46 -34.47 -18.13
C ARG A 57 6.18 -33.26 -17.24
N ALA A 58 4.91 -32.90 -17.08
CA ALA A 58 4.50 -32.16 -15.89
C ALA A 58 4.78 -33.07 -14.69
N ALA A 59 5.82 -32.76 -13.93
CA ALA A 59 5.97 -33.33 -12.61
C ALA A 59 4.86 -32.74 -11.75
N GLU A 60 4.01 -33.61 -11.17
CA GLU A 60 3.17 -33.19 -10.06
C GLU A 60 4.11 -32.71 -8.96
N THR A 61 4.12 -31.39 -8.73
CA THR A 61 4.77 -30.85 -7.55
C THR A 61 3.88 -31.26 -6.40
N ASP A 62 4.32 -32.22 -5.59
CA ASP A 62 3.67 -32.52 -4.33
C ASP A 62 3.57 -31.19 -3.56
N THR A 63 2.35 -30.66 -3.44
CA THR A 63 2.07 -29.56 -2.53
C THR A 63 2.02 -30.14 -1.12
N ASP A 64 3.21 -30.53 -0.66
CA ASP A 64 3.49 -30.69 0.75
C ASP A 64 3.01 -29.42 1.44
N LYS A 65 2.03 -29.57 2.33
CA LYS A 65 1.39 -28.45 3.00
C LYS A 65 2.46 -27.70 3.78
N VAL A 66 2.85 -26.52 3.28
CA VAL A 66 3.67 -25.56 4.02
C VAL A 66 2.88 -25.19 5.28
N LYS A 67 3.14 -25.91 6.37
CA LYS A 67 2.59 -25.57 7.68
C LYS A 67 3.17 -24.22 8.07
N SER A 68 2.30 -23.27 8.35
CA SER A 68 2.68 -21.99 8.94
C SER A 68 3.50 -22.25 10.21
N GLN A 69 4.74 -21.78 10.24
CA GLN A 69 5.56 -21.79 11.46
C GLN A 69 5.14 -20.68 12.43
N THR A 70 4.23 -19.78 12.02
CA THR A 70 3.63 -18.75 12.86
C THR A 70 2.65 -19.37 13.86
N PRO A 71 2.71 -19.06 15.16
CA PRO A 71 1.74 -19.55 16.13
C PRO A 71 0.33 -18.97 15.88
N ASP A 72 -0.70 -19.79 16.09
CA ASP A 72 -2.13 -19.43 15.95
C ASP A 72 -2.58 -18.29 16.90
N LYS A 73 -1.73 -17.92 17.86
CA LYS A 73 -1.97 -16.87 18.85
C LYS A 73 -0.94 -15.77 18.67
N ALA A 74 -1.42 -14.53 18.77
CA ALA A 74 -0.58 -13.34 18.87
C ALA A 74 0.52 -13.51 19.95
N PRO A 75 1.71 -12.90 19.77
CA PRO A 75 2.77 -12.94 20.77
C PRO A 75 2.29 -12.55 22.18
N ALA A 76 2.42 -13.47 23.13
CA ALA A 76 2.06 -13.24 24.52
C ALA A 76 3.03 -12.21 25.13
N GLY A 77 2.60 -10.94 25.20
CA GLY A 77 3.43 -9.82 25.67
C GLY A 77 3.41 -8.55 24.79
N GLY A 78 2.70 -8.56 23.65
CA GLY A 78 2.51 -7.35 22.84
C GLY A 78 1.84 -6.21 23.63
N SER A 79 2.42 -5.00 23.59
CA SER A 79 1.86 -3.82 24.28
C SER A 79 0.50 -3.40 23.69
N SER A 80 -0.47 -3.09 24.55
CA SER A 80 -1.77 -2.52 24.16
C SER A 80 -1.63 -1.21 23.38
N ILE A 81 -0.52 -0.48 23.51
CA ILE A 81 -0.25 0.74 22.72
C ILE A 81 0.19 0.34 21.31
N ASN A 82 1.11 -0.62 21.18
CA ASN A 82 1.55 -1.14 19.88
C ASN A 82 0.37 -1.69 19.06
N GLN A 83 -0.60 -2.29 19.75
CA GLN A 83 -1.87 -2.71 19.17
C GLN A 83 -2.67 -1.56 18.55
N LEU A 84 -2.96 -0.52 19.33
CA LEU A 84 -3.73 0.64 18.86
C LEU A 84 -3.04 1.35 17.70
N LEU A 85 -1.71 1.33 17.66
CA LEU A 85 -0.89 1.90 16.59
C LEU A 85 -0.85 1.07 15.30
N GLY A 86 -1.34 -0.18 15.31
CA GLY A 86 -1.32 -1.08 14.15
C GLY A 86 0.02 -1.77 13.90
N ILE A 87 0.83 -1.98 14.94
CA ILE A 87 2.16 -2.60 14.84
C ILE A 87 2.02 -4.13 14.90
N LYS A 88 2.85 -4.85 14.11
CA LYS A 88 2.89 -6.32 14.06
C LYS A 88 3.16 -6.94 15.45
N GLY A 89 2.64 -8.14 15.69
CA GLY A 89 2.84 -8.89 16.93
C GLY A 89 2.08 -8.37 18.16
N ALA A 90 1.10 -7.50 17.97
CA ALA A 90 0.15 -7.10 19.00
C ALA A 90 -0.79 -8.23 19.42
N SER A 91 -1.26 -8.22 20.68
CA SER A 91 -2.31 -9.11 21.22
C SER A 91 -3.60 -9.10 20.38
N GLN A 92 -4.49 -10.07 20.58
CA GLN A 92 -5.87 -9.92 20.08
C GLN A 92 -6.66 -8.96 20.99
N GLU A 93 -7.47 -8.09 20.38
CA GLU A 93 -8.36 -7.15 21.08
C GLU A 93 -9.81 -7.50 20.72
N THR A 94 -10.72 -7.26 21.67
CA THR A 94 -12.15 -7.58 21.57
C THR A 94 -13.01 -6.32 21.42
N ASN A 95 -12.51 -5.16 21.86
CA ASN A 95 -13.20 -3.90 21.74
C ASN A 95 -13.22 -3.42 20.27
N LYS A 96 -14.41 -3.43 19.67
CA LYS A 96 -14.64 -3.01 18.27
C LYS A 96 -14.05 -1.63 17.95
N TRP A 97 -14.17 -0.62 18.83
CA TRP A 97 -13.61 0.71 18.55
C TRP A 97 -12.09 0.70 18.43
N LYS A 98 -11.41 -0.06 19.29
CA LYS A 98 -9.96 -0.22 19.21
C LYS A 98 -9.54 -1.00 17.96
N ILE A 99 -10.30 -2.02 17.55
CA ILE A 99 -10.06 -2.74 16.29
C ILE A 99 -10.20 -1.79 15.09
N ARG A 100 -11.25 -0.96 15.06
CA ARG A 100 -11.45 0.03 14.00
C ARG A 100 -10.27 1.00 13.91
N LEU A 101 -9.78 1.50 15.05
CA LEU A 101 -8.58 2.34 15.11
C LEU A 101 -7.33 1.57 14.66
N GLN A 102 -7.12 0.33 15.10
CA GLN A 102 -5.98 -0.51 14.71
C GLN A 102 -5.89 -0.68 13.19
N LEU A 103 -7.02 -0.88 12.49
CA LEU A 103 -7.08 -1.00 11.02
C LEU A 103 -6.65 0.26 10.27
N THR A 104 -6.77 1.44 10.90
CA THR A 104 -6.27 2.70 10.32
C THR A 104 -4.76 2.91 10.50
N LYS A 105 -4.09 2.01 11.24
CA LYS A 105 -2.67 1.99 11.59
C LYS A 105 -2.10 3.37 11.93
N PRO A 106 -2.44 3.97 13.08
CA PRO A 106 -2.04 5.32 13.46
C PRO A 106 -0.52 5.61 13.43
N VAL A 107 0.33 4.58 13.52
CA VAL A 107 1.79 4.71 13.29
C VAL A 107 2.13 5.29 11.91
N THR A 108 1.24 5.18 10.94
CA THR A 108 1.43 5.65 9.55
C THR A 108 0.97 7.09 9.32
N TRP A 109 0.30 7.73 10.28
CA TRP A 109 -0.22 9.10 10.11
C TRP A 109 0.83 10.22 10.18
N PRO A 110 1.86 10.18 11.05
CA PRO A 110 2.79 11.32 11.21
C PRO A 110 3.48 11.79 9.92
N PRO A 111 3.89 10.92 8.97
CA PRO A 111 4.42 11.36 7.68
C PRO A 111 3.43 12.20 6.86
N LEU A 112 2.12 11.87 6.87
CA LEU A 112 1.12 12.67 6.14
C LEU A 112 0.86 14.01 6.82
N VAL A 113 0.81 14.02 8.16
CA VAL A 113 0.74 15.25 8.96
C VAL A 113 1.91 16.15 8.61
N TRP A 114 3.12 15.61 8.54
CA TRP A 114 4.33 16.35 8.14
C TRP A 114 4.28 16.82 6.69
N GLY A 115 3.76 16.02 5.76
CA GLY A 115 3.55 16.42 4.38
C GLY A 115 2.62 17.64 4.27
N VAL A 116 1.51 17.68 5.01
CA VAL A 116 0.61 18.85 5.07
C VAL A 116 1.34 20.07 5.63
N VAL A 117 2.18 19.92 6.66
CA VAL A 117 3.04 21.02 7.18
C VAL A 117 4.02 21.51 6.11
N CYS A 118 4.62 20.61 5.33
CA CYS A 118 5.51 20.99 4.23
C CYS A 118 4.74 21.75 3.14
N GLY A 119 3.54 21.31 2.77
CA GLY A 119 2.67 22.05 1.85
C GLY A 119 2.29 23.44 2.34
N ALA A 120 1.85 23.56 3.60
CA ALA A 120 1.53 24.84 4.21
C ALA A 120 2.76 25.77 4.27
N ALA A 121 3.94 25.22 4.59
CA ALA A 121 5.19 25.98 4.63
C ALA A 121 5.67 26.43 3.24
N ALA A 122 5.54 25.58 2.22
CA ALA A 122 5.89 25.89 0.83
C ALA A 122 4.89 26.86 0.17
N SER A 123 3.67 26.96 0.69
CA SER A 123 2.67 27.91 0.17
C SER A 123 3.05 29.38 0.35
N GLY A 124 3.98 29.70 1.27
CA GLY A 124 4.32 31.07 1.67
C GLY A 124 3.23 31.83 2.45
N ASN A 125 2.01 31.29 2.50
CA ASN A 125 0.78 32.00 2.88
C ASN A 125 0.11 31.48 4.17
N PHE A 126 0.71 30.48 4.85
CA PHE A 126 0.27 30.06 6.18
C PHE A 126 0.67 31.09 7.24
N HIS A 127 -0.29 31.58 8.01
CA HIS A 127 -0.04 32.48 9.13
C HIS A 127 -0.33 31.77 10.47
N TRP A 128 0.30 32.21 11.56
CA TRP A 128 0.04 31.70 12.91
C TRP A 128 -1.26 32.26 13.51
N THR A 129 -2.36 32.13 12.77
CA THR A 129 -3.71 32.51 13.18
C THR A 129 -4.50 31.28 13.66
N PRO A 130 -5.51 31.43 14.54
CA PRO A 130 -6.37 30.32 14.92
C PRO A 130 -7.10 29.67 13.72
N GLU A 131 -7.40 30.46 12.68
CA GLU A 131 -8.09 29.98 11.48
C GLU A 131 -7.19 29.07 10.63
N ASP A 132 -5.98 29.52 10.30
CA ASP A 132 -5.05 28.73 9.48
C ASP A 132 -4.57 27.48 10.22
N VAL A 133 -4.35 27.58 11.53
CA VAL A 133 -4.09 26.41 12.39
C VAL A 133 -5.25 25.42 12.32
N ALA A 134 -6.51 25.87 12.36
CA ALA A 134 -7.67 25.00 12.27
C ALA A 134 -7.83 24.36 10.87
N LYS A 135 -7.64 25.12 9.79
CA LYS A 135 -7.57 24.58 8.41
C LYS A 135 -6.49 23.50 8.28
N SER A 136 -5.30 23.76 8.84
CA SER A 136 -4.17 22.84 8.80
C SER A 136 -4.45 21.54 9.57
N ILE A 137 -4.97 21.63 10.80
CA ILE A 137 -5.40 20.47 11.61
C ILE A 137 -6.46 19.65 10.86
N LEU A 138 -7.44 20.30 10.23
CA LEU A 138 -8.49 19.62 9.48
C LEU A 138 -7.93 18.89 8.24
N CYS A 139 -6.95 19.49 7.55
CA CYS A 139 -6.21 18.87 6.44
C CYS A 139 -5.31 17.70 6.89
N MET A 140 -4.73 17.78 8.09
CA MET A 140 -4.01 16.67 8.73
C MET A 140 -4.95 15.52 9.09
N MET A 141 -6.15 15.80 9.61
CA MET A 141 -7.19 14.80 9.90
C MET A 141 -7.66 14.09 8.63
N MET A 142 -7.89 14.86 7.55
CA MET A 142 -8.18 14.33 6.22
C MET A 142 -7.08 13.38 5.75
N SER A 143 -5.83 13.84 5.73
CA SER A 143 -4.71 13.12 5.10
C SER A 143 -4.30 11.87 5.89
N GLY A 144 -4.19 11.97 7.22
CA GLY A 144 -3.85 10.85 8.11
C GLY A 144 -5.08 10.00 8.46
N PRO A 145 -5.77 10.26 9.59
CA PRO A 145 -6.87 9.44 10.10
C PRO A 145 -7.91 8.99 9.07
N CYS A 146 -8.37 9.88 8.18
CA CYS A 146 -9.37 9.53 7.19
C CYS A 146 -8.77 8.80 5.97
N LEU A 147 -7.99 9.47 5.12
CA LEU A 147 -7.57 8.92 3.83
C LEU A 147 -6.44 7.88 3.95
N THR A 148 -5.50 8.06 4.89
CA THR A 148 -4.53 6.98 5.21
C THR A 148 -5.21 5.85 5.97
N GLY A 149 -6.17 6.16 6.85
CA GLY A 149 -6.99 5.13 7.49
C GLY A 149 -7.76 4.26 6.48
N TYR A 150 -8.38 4.88 5.47
CA TYR A 150 -9.00 4.21 4.32
C TYR A 150 -7.96 3.34 3.60
N THR A 151 -6.79 3.90 3.30
CA THR A 151 -5.68 3.21 2.61
C THR A 151 -5.18 1.98 3.36
N GLN A 152 -5.05 2.06 4.68
CA GLN A 152 -4.60 0.92 5.50
C GLN A 152 -5.71 -0.13 5.65
N THR A 153 -6.97 0.30 5.83
CA THR A 153 -8.12 -0.61 5.95
C THR A 153 -8.35 -1.37 4.63
N ILE A 154 -8.28 -0.69 3.47
CA ILE A 154 -8.48 -1.34 2.16
C ILE A 154 -7.29 -2.23 1.78
N ASN A 155 -6.08 -1.91 2.24
CA ASN A 155 -4.89 -2.75 2.04
C ASN A 155 -5.04 -4.08 2.78
N ASP A 156 -5.37 -4.05 4.09
CA ASP A 156 -5.62 -5.26 4.89
C ASP A 156 -6.84 -6.04 4.35
N TRP A 157 -7.87 -5.35 3.83
CA TRP A 157 -9.02 -6.00 3.21
C TRP A 157 -8.66 -6.85 1.97
N TYR A 158 -7.79 -6.35 1.10
CA TYR A 158 -7.35 -7.05 -0.12
C TYR A 158 -6.19 -8.04 0.11
N ASP A 159 -5.60 -8.06 1.30
CA ASP A 159 -4.60 -9.04 1.71
C ASP A 159 -5.10 -10.03 2.76
N ARG A 160 -6.37 -9.97 3.19
CA ARG A 160 -6.95 -10.88 4.20
C ARG A 160 -6.65 -12.37 3.98
N ASP A 161 -6.61 -12.85 2.73
CA ASP A 161 -6.35 -14.26 2.40
C ASP A 161 -4.85 -14.61 2.55
N ILE A 162 -3.96 -13.62 2.35
CA ILE A 162 -2.52 -13.70 2.58
C ILE A 162 -2.21 -13.59 4.08
N ASP A 163 -2.86 -12.63 4.74
CA ASP A 163 -2.76 -12.42 6.19
C ASP A 163 -3.31 -13.62 6.98
N ALA A 164 -4.32 -14.34 6.47
CA ALA A 164 -4.80 -15.59 7.07
C ALA A 164 -3.72 -16.70 7.11
N ILE A 165 -2.71 -16.65 6.23
CA ILE A 165 -1.58 -17.58 6.21
C ILE A 165 -0.43 -17.05 7.10
N ASN A 166 -0.12 -15.76 6.96
CA ASN A 166 1.08 -15.17 7.56
C ASN A 166 0.88 -14.66 8.99
N GLU A 167 -0.25 -14.01 9.27
CA GLU A 167 -0.58 -13.34 10.53
C GLU A 167 -2.06 -13.57 10.90
N PRO A 168 -2.51 -14.83 11.08
CA PRO A 168 -3.94 -15.22 11.19
C PRO A 168 -4.69 -14.53 12.34
N TYR A 169 -3.95 -14.02 13.33
CA TYR A 169 -4.47 -13.28 14.48
C TYR A 169 -4.88 -11.83 14.16
N ARG A 170 -4.59 -11.30 12.95
CA ARG A 170 -5.00 -9.95 12.50
C ARG A 170 -6.53 -9.80 12.51
N PRO A 171 -7.07 -8.58 12.66
CA PRO A 171 -8.51 -8.42 12.93
C PRO A 171 -9.46 -8.95 11.86
N ILE A 172 -9.09 -8.84 10.58
CA ILE A 172 -9.90 -9.32 9.45
C ILE A 172 -9.85 -10.87 9.32
N PRO A 173 -8.67 -11.52 9.15
CA PRO A 173 -8.63 -12.98 9.00
C PRO A 173 -9.07 -13.76 10.27
N SER A 174 -8.88 -13.20 11.47
CA SER A 174 -9.37 -13.82 12.71
C SER A 174 -10.89 -13.70 12.92
N GLY A 175 -11.60 -12.92 12.10
CA GLY A 175 -13.03 -12.65 12.28
C GLY A 175 -13.36 -11.72 13.46
N ALA A 176 -12.38 -11.07 14.10
CA ALA A 176 -12.61 -10.11 15.18
C ALA A 176 -13.44 -8.89 14.71
N ILE A 177 -13.37 -8.57 13.42
CA ILE A 177 -14.30 -7.66 12.72
C ILE A 177 -14.93 -8.38 11.53
N SER A 178 -16.24 -8.17 11.32
CA SER A 178 -16.96 -8.78 10.20
C SER A 178 -16.76 -7.99 8.90
N GLU A 179 -16.90 -8.66 7.75
CA GLU A 179 -16.80 -8.03 6.43
C GLU A 179 -17.69 -6.78 6.27
N PRO A 180 -18.99 -6.78 6.64
CA PRO A 180 -19.82 -5.58 6.59
C PRO A 180 -19.31 -4.44 7.47
N GLU A 181 -18.72 -4.73 8.64
CA GLU A 181 -18.11 -3.72 9.50
C GLU A 181 -16.86 -3.10 8.89
N VAL A 182 -16.04 -3.88 8.17
CA VAL A 182 -14.85 -3.38 7.44
C VAL A 182 -15.28 -2.54 6.24
N ILE A 183 -16.22 -3.02 5.43
CA ILE A 183 -16.76 -2.27 4.27
C ILE A 183 -17.37 -0.94 4.72
N THR A 184 -18.14 -0.95 5.83
CA THR A 184 -18.67 0.29 6.43
C THR A 184 -17.55 1.25 6.81
N GLN A 185 -16.46 0.75 7.41
CA GLN A 185 -15.31 1.58 7.75
C GLN A 185 -14.60 2.17 6.54
N VAL A 186 -14.39 1.38 5.47
CA VAL A 186 -13.81 1.85 4.21
C VAL A 186 -14.63 3.03 3.65
N TRP A 187 -15.96 2.91 3.61
CA TRP A 187 -16.84 4.00 3.16
C TRP A 187 -16.86 5.21 4.09
N VAL A 188 -16.91 5.02 5.41
CA VAL A 188 -16.89 6.13 6.39
C VAL A 188 -15.57 6.91 6.31
N LEU A 189 -14.44 6.22 6.16
CA LEU A 189 -13.12 6.86 6.07
C LEU A 189 -12.93 7.58 4.72
N LEU A 190 -13.37 6.97 3.62
CA LEU A 190 -13.33 7.58 2.28
C LEU A 190 -14.24 8.80 2.18
N LEU A 191 -15.54 8.65 2.49
CA LEU A 191 -16.52 9.74 2.38
C LEU A 191 -16.27 10.83 3.44
N GLY A 192 -15.77 10.46 4.62
CA GLY A 192 -15.32 11.42 5.63
C GLY A 192 -14.14 12.25 5.14
N GLY A 193 -13.10 11.60 4.57
CA GLY A 193 -11.94 12.30 4.01
C GLY A 193 -12.31 13.20 2.84
N LEU A 194 -13.11 12.72 1.89
CA LEU A 194 -13.60 13.52 0.75
C LEU A 194 -14.53 14.66 1.20
N GLY A 195 -15.37 14.43 2.21
CA GLY A 195 -16.23 15.47 2.80
C GLY A 195 -15.41 16.57 3.47
N ILE A 196 -14.37 16.21 4.21
CA ILE A 196 -13.42 17.18 4.78
C ILE A 196 -12.69 17.95 3.66
N ALA A 197 -12.26 17.28 2.59
CA ALA A 197 -11.62 17.93 1.45
C ALA A 197 -12.51 19.01 0.81
N GLY A 198 -13.81 18.71 0.60
CA GLY A 198 -14.78 19.68 0.09
C GLY A 198 -15.05 20.85 1.06
N ILE A 199 -15.08 20.59 2.37
CA ILE A 199 -15.17 21.66 3.39
C ILE A 199 -13.93 22.57 3.34
N LEU A 200 -12.74 22.00 3.18
CA LEU A 200 -11.49 22.74 3.06
C LEU A 200 -11.45 23.59 1.79
N ASP A 201 -11.90 23.09 0.64
CA ASP A 201 -12.01 23.89 -0.59
C ASP A 201 -12.94 25.10 -0.42
N VAL A 202 -14.10 24.91 0.22
CA VAL A 202 -15.04 26.01 0.51
C VAL A 202 -14.44 27.03 1.49
N TRP A 203 -13.76 26.56 2.54
CA TRP A 203 -13.13 27.43 3.55
C TRP A 203 -11.90 28.17 3.01
N ALA A 204 -11.19 27.59 2.04
CA ALA A 204 -10.11 28.27 1.31
C ALA A 204 -10.62 29.23 0.22
N GLY A 205 -11.93 29.24 -0.07
CA GLY A 205 -12.51 30.08 -1.13
C GLY A 205 -12.19 29.61 -2.55
N HIS A 206 -11.91 28.31 -2.74
CA HIS A 206 -11.53 27.77 -4.04
C HIS A 206 -12.68 27.79 -5.05
N THR A 207 -12.42 28.35 -6.23
CA THR A 207 -13.34 28.30 -7.38
C THR A 207 -13.40 26.92 -8.04
N THR A 208 -12.30 26.16 -7.97
CA THR A 208 -12.19 24.78 -8.42
C THR A 208 -11.78 23.92 -7.22
N PRO A 209 -12.54 22.85 -6.86
CA PRO A 209 -12.34 22.11 -5.62
C PRO A 209 -11.09 21.20 -5.71
N THR A 210 -9.93 21.84 -5.53
CA THR A 210 -8.62 21.27 -5.82
C THR A 210 -8.21 20.29 -4.73
N VAL A 211 -8.50 20.58 -3.46
CA VAL A 211 -8.21 19.68 -2.35
C VAL A 211 -9.05 18.40 -2.47
N PHE A 212 -10.32 18.52 -2.87
CA PHE A 212 -11.20 17.39 -3.18
C PHE A 212 -10.67 16.54 -4.34
N TYR A 213 -10.23 17.14 -5.45
CA TYR A 213 -9.68 16.36 -6.57
C TYR A 213 -8.36 15.68 -6.21
N LEU A 214 -7.50 16.30 -5.40
CA LEU A 214 -6.29 15.68 -4.86
C LEU A 214 -6.63 14.50 -3.94
N ALA A 215 -7.59 14.67 -3.03
CA ALA A 215 -8.07 13.62 -2.13
C ALA A 215 -8.71 12.44 -2.89
N LEU A 216 -9.48 12.72 -3.95
CA LEU A 216 -10.09 11.71 -4.82
C LEU A 216 -9.03 10.96 -5.63
N GLY A 217 -8.07 11.67 -6.24
CA GLY A 217 -6.95 11.07 -6.97
C GLY A 217 -6.06 10.22 -6.08
N GLY A 218 -5.75 10.68 -4.86
CA GLY A 218 -5.03 9.90 -3.85
C GLY A 218 -5.78 8.65 -3.38
N SER A 219 -7.10 8.76 -3.19
CA SER A 219 -7.96 7.62 -2.84
C SER A 219 -8.04 6.58 -3.96
N LEU A 220 -8.00 7.02 -5.22
CA LEU A 220 -7.91 6.14 -6.39
C LEU A 220 -6.53 5.48 -6.49
N LEU A 221 -5.44 6.22 -6.27
CA LEU A 221 -4.08 5.68 -6.24
C LEU A 221 -3.95 4.57 -5.17
N SER A 222 -4.48 4.83 -3.98
CA SER A 222 -4.56 3.89 -2.87
C SER A 222 -5.37 2.64 -3.21
N TYR A 223 -6.51 2.80 -3.91
CA TYR A 223 -7.29 1.67 -4.43
C TYR A 223 -6.46 0.83 -5.41
N ILE A 224 -5.89 1.42 -6.47
CA ILE A 224 -5.14 0.65 -7.49
C ILE A 224 -3.84 0.06 -6.95
N TYR A 225 -3.28 0.61 -5.88
CA TYR A 225 -2.13 0.03 -5.17
C TYR A 225 -2.48 -1.32 -4.52
N SER A 226 -3.67 -1.43 -3.90
CA SER A 226 -4.08 -2.60 -3.12
C SER A 226 -4.99 -3.59 -3.86
N ALA A 227 -5.82 -3.09 -4.77
CA ALA A 227 -6.93 -3.81 -5.40
C ALA A 227 -6.62 -4.29 -6.84
N PRO A 228 -7.24 -5.39 -7.30
CA PRO A 228 -7.23 -5.75 -8.71
C PRO A 228 -8.00 -4.71 -9.56
N PRO A 229 -7.69 -4.59 -10.88
CA PRO A 229 -6.77 -5.43 -11.64
C PRO A 229 -5.30 -5.00 -11.56
N LEU A 230 -4.98 -3.80 -11.08
CA LEU A 230 -3.62 -3.23 -11.16
C LEU A 230 -2.69 -3.65 -10.02
N LYS A 231 -3.22 -3.73 -8.78
CA LYS A 231 -2.52 -4.12 -7.52
C LYS A 231 -1.03 -3.72 -7.50
N LEU A 232 -0.73 -2.41 -7.67
CA LEU A 232 0.62 -1.89 -7.97
C LEU A 232 1.73 -2.43 -7.04
N LYS A 233 1.41 -2.75 -5.78
CA LYS A 233 2.34 -3.34 -4.81
C LYS A 233 2.94 -4.70 -5.21
N GLN A 234 2.45 -5.35 -6.26
CA GLN A 234 3.10 -6.54 -6.85
C GLN A 234 4.44 -6.22 -7.52
N ASN A 235 4.66 -4.97 -7.94
CA ASN A 235 5.89 -4.51 -8.58
C ASN A 235 6.66 -3.58 -7.63
N GLY A 236 7.88 -3.96 -7.21
CA GLY A 236 8.67 -3.20 -6.24
C GLY A 236 9.16 -1.82 -6.72
N TRP A 237 9.12 -1.50 -8.01
CA TRP A 237 9.41 -0.14 -8.50
C TRP A 237 8.16 0.74 -8.44
N VAL A 238 7.10 0.32 -9.12
CA VAL A 238 5.86 1.11 -9.25
C VAL A 238 5.12 1.19 -7.93
N GLY A 239 5.07 0.10 -7.17
CA GLY A 239 4.51 0.05 -5.82
C GLY A 239 5.26 0.99 -4.87
N ASN A 240 6.60 0.92 -4.81
CA ASN A 240 7.37 1.75 -3.87
C ASN A 240 7.39 3.22 -4.29
N PHE A 241 7.35 3.54 -5.59
CA PHE A 241 7.15 4.92 -6.05
C PHE A 241 5.76 5.45 -5.65
N ALA A 242 4.69 4.68 -5.89
CA ALA A 242 3.33 5.07 -5.51
C ALA A 242 3.20 5.26 -3.99
N LEU A 243 3.85 4.40 -3.20
CA LEU A 243 3.91 4.51 -1.74
C LEU A 243 4.67 5.79 -1.32
N GLY A 244 5.86 6.03 -1.88
CA GLY A 244 6.65 7.24 -1.63
C GLY A 244 5.91 8.53 -1.98
N ALA A 245 5.28 8.58 -3.15
CA ALA A 245 4.46 9.71 -3.59
C ALA A 245 3.21 9.92 -2.74
N SER A 246 2.63 8.85 -2.19
CA SER A 246 1.50 8.95 -1.26
C SER A 246 1.89 9.54 0.09
N TYR A 247 3.14 9.34 0.55
CA TYR A 247 3.64 9.92 1.80
C TYR A 247 4.32 11.29 1.66
N ILE A 248 4.79 11.66 0.45
CA ILE A 248 5.49 12.92 0.18
C ILE A 248 4.63 13.87 -0.65
N SER A 249 4.40 13.55 -1.94
CA SER A 249 3.69 14.44 -2.86
C SER A 249 2.24 14.73 -2.45
N LEU A 250 1.40 13.71 -2.25
CA LEU A 250 -0.03 13.93 -2.01
C LEU A 250 -0.36 14.83 -0.80
N PRO A 251 0.18 14.58 0.42
CA PRO A 251 -0.09 15.45 1.57
C PRO A 251 0.53 16.84 1.41
N TRP A 252 1.69 16.96 0.74
CA TRP A 252 2.27 18.27 0.42
C TRP A 252 1.36 19.04 -0.53
N TRP A 253 0.84 18.42 -1.59
CA TRP A 253 -0.09 19.05 -2.51
C TRP A 253 -1.36 19.53 -1.83
N ALA A 254 -1.91 18.73 -0.91
CA ALA A 254 -3.07 19.14 -0.11
C ALA A 254 -2.77 20.37 0.76
N GLY A 255 -1.62 20.43 1.43
CA GLY A 255 -1.19 21.60 2.20
C GLY A 255 -0.89 22.82 1.32
N GLN A 256 -0.21 22.63 0.19
CA GLN A 256 0.13 23.69 -0.77
C GLN A 256 -1.13 24.31 -1.36
N ALA A 257 -2.06 23.48 -1.83
CA ALA A 257 -3.32 23.93 -2.41
C ALA A 257 -4.24 24.60 -1.38
N LEU A 258 -4.22 24.17 -0.11
CA LEU A 258 -5.07 24.74 0.94
C LEU A 258 -4.68 26.17 1.33
N PHE A 259 -3.39 26.50 1.30
CA PHE A 259 -2.88 27.80 1.73
C PHE A 259 -2.41 28.69 0.57
N GLY A 260 -2.20 28.13 -0.62
CA GLY A 260 -1.73 28.87 -1.80
C GLY A 260 -2.04 28.14 -3.09
N THR A 261 -1.28 28.43 -4.16
CA THR A 261 -1.48 27.77 -5.45
C THR A 261 -0.59 26.54 -5.57
N LEU A 262 -1.17 25.41 -6.01
CA LEU A 262 -0.40 24.23 -6.41
C LEU A 262 0.16 24.44 -7.83
N THR A 263 1.42 24.86 -7.91
CA THR A 263 2.10 25.17 -9.16
C THR A 263 2.80 23.93 -9.76
N PRO A 264 3.04 23.89 -11.09
CA PRO A 264 3.69 22.74 -11.73
C PRO A 264 5.11 22.44 -11.21
N ASP A 265 5.86 23.45 -10.78
CA ASP A 265 7.19 23.28 -10.19
C ASP A 265 7.14 22.56 -8.83
N VAL A 266 6.18 22.87 -7.95
CA VAL A 266 5.96 22.13 -6.69
C VAL A 266 5.54 20.69 -6.98
N VAL A 267 4.67 20.47 -7.97
CA VAL A 267 4.25 19.13 -8.41
C VAL A 267 5.45 18.30 -8.89
N VAL A 268 6.29 18.85 -9.78
CA VAL A 268 7.48 18.16 -10.31
C VAL A 268 8.52 17.94 -9.21
N LEU A 269 8.81 18.96 -8.38
CA LEU A 269 9.79 18.87 -7.29
C LEU A 269 9.44 17.75 -6.31
N THR A 270 8.20 17.70 -5.84
CA THR A 270 7.76 16.68 -4.89
C THR A 270 7.70 15.27 -5.50
N LEU A 271 7.34 15.13 -6.79
CA LEU A 271 7.39 13.83 -7.49
C LEU A 271 8.82 13.32 -7.64
N LEU A 272 9.77 14.20 -7.94
CA LEU A 272 11.19 13.85 -7.94
C LEU A 272 11.67 13.50 -6.52
N TYR A 273 11.27 14.28 -5.50
CA TYR A 273 11.57 13.95 -4.11
C TYR A 273 10.96 12.60 -3.67
N SER A 274 9.84 12.19 -4.27
CA SER A 274 9.20 10.90 -4.00
C SER A 274 10.05 9.68 -4.39
N ILE A 275 11.16 9.87 -5.14
CA ILE A 275 12.20 8.85 -5.35
C ILE A 275 12.95 8.54 -4.04
N ALA A 276 13.16 9.53 -3.15
CA ALA A 276 13.65 9.26 -1.79
C ALA A 276 12.59 8.51 -0.96
N GLY A 277 11.30 8.79 -1.20
CA GLY A 277 10.16 8.02 -0.66
C GLY A 277 10.17 6.54 -1.07
N LEU A 278 10.49 6.26 -2.34
CA LEU A 278 10.73 4.90 -2.84
C LEU A 278 11.89 4.25 -2.09
N GLY A 279 12.99 4.99 -1.84
CA GLY A 279 14.09 4.53 -0.99
C GLY A 279 13.63 4.06 0.40
N ILE A 280 12.86 4.89 1.10
CA ILE A 280 12.28 4.54 2.42
C ILE A 280 11.41 3.28 2.34
N ALA A 281 10.64 3.10 1.26
CA ALA A 281 9.81 1.92 1.06
C ALA A 281 10.67 0.63 0.95
N ILE A 282 11.78 0.66 0.21
CA ILE A 282 12.71 -0.49 0.11
C ILE A 282 13.24 -0.90 1.49
N VAL A 283 13.47 0.04 2.43
CA VAL A 283 13.89 -0.28 3.81
C VAL A 283 12.90 -1.21 4.51
N ASN A 284 11.60 -1.09 4.21
CA ASN A 284 10.57 -1.95 4.77
C ASN A 284 10.49 -3.31 4.06
N ASP A 285 10.70 -3.37 2.74
CA ASP A 285 10.75 -4.63 1.97
C ASP A 285 11.81 -5.62 2.52
N PHE A 286 12.90 -5.11 3.11
CA PHE A 286 13.91 -5.95 3.77
C PHE A 286 13.36 -6.80 4.94
N LYS A 287 12.20 -6.45 5.50
CA LYS A 287 11.53 -7.20 6.59
C LYS A 287 10.62 -8.32 6.07
N SER A 288 10.35 -8.34 4.78
CA SER A 288 9.35 -9.23 4.16
C SER A 288 9.90 -10.11 3.04
N VAL A 289 11.20 -10.05 2.73
CA VAL A 289 11.83 -10.73 1.57
C VAL A 289 11.41 -12.20 1.40
N GLU A 290 11.39 -12.99 2.47
CA GLU A 290 11.00 -14.40 2.44
C GLU A 290 9.49 -14.57 2.16
N GLY A 291 8.65 -13.72 2.76
CA GLY A 291 7.20 -13.72 2.56
C GLY A 291 6.81 -13.21 1.18
N ASP A 292 7.40 -12.11 0.73
CA ASP A 292 7.21 -11.53 -0.61
C ASP A 292 7.54 -12.56 -1.69
N ARG A 293 8.67 -13.28 -1.53
CA ARG A 293 9.08 -14.37 -2.41
C ARG A 293 8.07 -15.52 -2.44
N ALA A 294 7.55 -15.93 -1.27
CA ALA A 294 6.53 -16.98 -1.18
C ALA A 294 5.19 -16.57 -1.82
N LEU A 295 4.89 -15.28 -1.84
CA LEU A 295 3.67 -14.69 -2.43
C LEU A 295 3.84 -14.30 -3.92
N GLY A 296 5.02 -14.52 -4.50
CA GLY A 296 5.35 -14.15 -5.89
C GLY A 296 5.52 -12.64 -6.13
N LEU A 297 5.58 -11.82 -5.08
CA LEU A 297 5.78 -10.37 -5.16
C LEU A 297 7.22 -10.07 -5.62
N GLN A 298 7.37 -9.05 -6.47
CA GLN A 298 8.67 -8.62 -6.99
C GLN A 298 9.16 -7.36 -6.25
N SER A 299 9.24 -7.41 -4.91
CA SER A 299 9.89 -6.36 -4.11
C SER A 299 11.39 -6.28 -4.45
N LEU A 300 12.03 -5.12 -4.28
CA LEU A 300 13.39 -4.94 -4.82
C LEU A 300 14.43 -5.90 -4.19
N PRO A 301 14.39 -6.23 -2.89
CA PRO A 301 15.27 -7.24 -2.31
C PRO A 301 15.03 -8.66 -2.87
N VAL A 302 13.82 -8.99 -3.32
CA VAL A 302 13.50 -10.27 -3.98
C VAL A 302 14.05 -10.28 -5.40
N ALA A 303 13.85 -9.20 -6.16
CA ALA A 303 14.21 -9.10 -7.57
C ALA A 303 15.73 -8.92 -7.82
N PHE A 304 16.43 -8.14 -6.98
CA PHE A 304 17.85 -7.80 -7.16
C PHE A 304 18.79 -8.43 -6.12
N GLY A 305 18.25 -9.11 -5.11
CA GLY A 305 19.00 -9.57 -3.95
C GLY A 305 19.28 -8.45 -2.94
N THR A 306 19.64 -8.85 -1.72
CA THR A 306 19.76 -7.92 -0.58
C THR A 306 20.88 -6.89 -0.74
N GLU A 307 22.06 -7.29 -1.24
CA GLU A 307 23.19 -6.36 -1.41
C GLU A 307 22.90 -5.26 -2.45
N THR A 308 22.39 -5.62 -3.62
CA THR A 308 22.03 -4.65 -4.65
C THR A 308 20.88 -3.74 -4.19
N ALA A 309 19.86 -4.29 -3.56
CA ALA A 309 18.72 -3.52 -3.05
C ALA A 309 19.14 -2.49 -1.96
N LYS A 310 20.16 -2.78 -1.15
CA LYS A 310 20.70 -1.83 -0.17
C LYS A 310 21.27 -0.59 -0.87
N TRP A 311 22.04 -0.80 -1.94
CA TRP A 311 22.63 0.28 -2.73
C TRP A 311 21.60 1.06 -3.54
N ILE A 312 20.58 0.40 -4.10
CA ILE A 312 19.44 1.07 -4.74
C ILE A 312 18.71 1.96 -3.71
N CYS A 313 18.48 1.46 -2.50
CA CYS A 313 17.82 2.21 -1.44
C CYS A 313 18.58 3.49 -1.05
N VAL A 314 19.86 3.41 -0.69
CA VAL A 314 20.63 4.61 -0.30
C VAL A 314 20.82 5.56 -1.48
N GLY A 315 21.09 5.03 -2.69
CA GLY A 315 21.21 5.83 -3.90
C GLY A 315 19.94 6.61 -4.22
N ALA A 316 18.77 5.98 -4.12
CA ALA A 316 17.48 6.65 -4.34
C ALA A 316 17.21 7.78 -3.34
N ILE A 317 17.68 7.66 -2.09
CA ILE A 317 17.56 8.71 -1.08
C ILE A 317 18.58 9.82 -1.34
N ASP A 318 19.88 9.49 -1.35
CA ASP A 318 20.96 10.48 -1.32
C ASP A 318 21.10 11.22 -2.64
N ILE A 319 21.00 10.54 -3.79
CA ILE A 319 21.08 11.20 -5.11
C ILE A 319 19.93 12.18 -5.26
N THR A 320 18.72 11.81 -4.79
CA THR A 320 17.55 12.70 -4.81
C THR A 320 17.80 13.95 -3.97
N GLN A 321 18.22 13.82 -2.71
CA GLN A 321 18.46 14.96 -1.84
C GLN A 321 19.63 15.84 -2.31
N LEU A 322 20.72 15.23 -2.81
CA LEU A 322 21.84 15.98 -3.39
C LEU A 322 21.44 16.71 -4.67
N SER A 323 20.59 16.11 -5.51
CA SER A 323 20.04 16.76 -6.70
C SER A 323 19.16 17.96 -6.34
N VAL A 324 18.31 17.83 -5.30
CA VAL A 324 17.51 18.95 -4.76
C VAL A 324 18.40 20.02 -4.16
N ALA A 325 19.45 19.68 -3.40
CA ALA A 325 20.40 20.65 -2.89
C ALA A 325 21.13 21.41 -4.03
N GLY A 326 21.53 20.71 -5.10
CA GLY A 326 22.07 21.31 -6.31
C GLY A 326 21.08 22.24 -7.01
N TYR A 327 19.81 21.83 -7.13
CA TYR A 327 18.73 22.66 -7.66
C TYR A 327 18.50 23.93 -6.84
N LEU A 328 18.47 23.83 -5.49
CA LEU A 328 18.33 24.99 -4.61
C LEU A 328 19.53 25.94 -4.73
N LEU A 329 20.75 25.42 -4.84
CA LEU A 329 21.95 26.22 -5.06
C LEU A 329 21.91 26.95 -6.41
N ALA A 330 21.55 26.24 -7.49
CA ALA A 330 21.39 26.81 -8.83
C ALA A 330 20.25 27.86 -8.90
N SER A 331 19.22 27.70 -8.07
CA SER A 331 18.09 28.63 -7.92
C SER A 331 18.38 29.82 -7.00
N GLY A 332 19.65 30.06 -6.63
CA GLY A 332 20.05 31.21 -5.81
C GLY A 332 19.65 31.10 -4.33
N LYS A 333 19.40 29.88 -3.82
CA LYS A 333 18.97 29.61 -2.43
C LYS A 333 20.08 28.90 -1.62
N PRO A 334 21.30 29.47 -1.49
CA PRO A 334 22.48 28.77 -0.99
C PRO A 334 22.37 28.35 0.48
N TYR A 335 21.69 29.13 1.33
CA TYR A 335 21.51 28.78 2.75
C TYR A 335 20.62 27.55 2.93
N TYR A 336 19.55 27.42 2.13
CA TYR A 336 18.71 26.23 2.13
C TYR A 336 19.43 25.01 1.55
N ALA A 337 20.22 25.19 0.48
CA ALA A 337 21.06 24.14 -0.06
C ALA A 337 22.10 23.64 0.96
N LEU A 338 22.78 24.57 1.66
CA LEU A 338 23.75 24.24 2.72
C LEU A 338 23.09 23.53 3.91
N ALA A 339 21.93 23.99 4.35
CA ALA A 339 21.15 23.33 5.41
C ALA A 339 20.73 21.91 5.00
N LEU A 340 20.29 21.71 3.75
CA LEU A 340 19.96 20.38 3.23
C LEU A 340 21.19 19.47 3.19
N VAL A 341 22.33 19.93 2.70
CA VAL A 341 23.60 19.17 2.72
C VAL A 341 24.03 18.82 4.15
N ALA A 342 23.89 19.75 5.09
CA ALA A 342 24.21 19.51 6.50
C ALA A 342 23.33 18.42 7.15
N LEU A 343 22.08 18.24 6.67
CA LEU A 343 21.18 17.15 7.09
C LEU A 343 21.52 15.82 6.38
N ILE A 344 21.95 15.84 5.12
CA ILE A 344 22.35 14.63 4.37
C ILE A 344 23.58 13.96 5.01
N ILE A 345 24.57 14.72 5.51
CA ILE A 345 25.80 14.16 6.10
C ILE A 345 25.55 13.13 7.22
N PRO A 346 24.84 13.45 8.32
CA PRO A 346 24.56 12.48 9.39
C PRO A 346 23.68 11.31 8.90
N GLN A 347 22.75 11.56 7.98
CA GLN A 347 21.94 10.50 7.36
C GLN A 347 22.82 9.45 6.67
N ILE A 348 23.76 9.88 5.81
CA ILE A 348 24.73 9.00 5.14
C ILE A 348 25.59 8.27 6.17
N VAL A 349 26.09 8.96 7.20
CA VAL A 349 26.85 8.32 8.29
C VAL A 349 26.04 7.20 8.94
N PHE A 350 24.73 7.37 9.16
CA PHE A 350 23.87 6.33 9.73
C PHE A 350 23.55 5.19 8.75
N GLN A 351 23.45 5.44 7.45
CA GLN A 351 23.34 4.38 6.43
C GLN A 351 24.57 3.46 6.47
N PHE A 352 25.78 4.01 6.42
CA PHE A 352 27.03 3.23 6.50
C PHE A 352 27.24 2.58 7.88
N LYS A 353 26.82 3.23 8.96
CA LYS A 353 26.96 2.70 10.32
C LYS A 353 26.03 1.52 10.60
N TYR A 354 24.83 1.52 10.02
CA TYR A 354 23.73 0.60 10.34
C TYR A 354 23.18 -0.14 9.12
N PHE A 355 22.50 0.57 8.21
CA PHE A 355 21.69 -0.03 7.14
C PHE A 355 22.49 -0.86 6.14
N LEU A 356 23.60 -0.33 5.61
CA LEU A 356 24.42 -1.03 4.61
C LEU A 356 25.09 -2.30 5.18
N LYS A 357 25.37 -2.32 6.49
CA LYS A 357 25.93 -3.51 7.16
C LYS A 357 24.91 -4.64 7.22
N ASP A 358 23.73 -4.35 7.78
CA ASP A 358 22.65 -5.32 7.93
C ASP A 358 21.31 -4.57 8.05
N PRO A 359 20.51 -4.50 6.97
CA PRO A 359 19.30 -3.70 6.92
C PRO A 359 18.18 -4.33 7.76
N VAL A 360 18.21 -5.64 8.00
CA VAL A 360 17.20 -6.37 8.78
C VAL A 360 17.49 -6.19 10.27
N LYS A 361 18.74 -6.43 10.69
CA LYS A 361 19.15 -6.35 12.11
C LYS A 361 19.14 -4.93 12.66
N TYR A 362 19.45 -3.92 11.83
CA TYR A 362 19.60 -2.54 12.29
C TYR A 362 18.48 -1.59 11.85
N ASP A 363 17.44 -2.06 11.14
CA ASP A 363 16.29 -1.24 10.68
C ASP A 363 15.83 -0.22 11.72
N VAL A 364 15.39 -0.65 12.89
CA VAL A 364 14.81 0.24 13.91
C VAL A 364 15.80 1.33 14.34
N LYS A 365 17.09 1.00 14.44
CA LYS A 365 18.14 1.97 14.77
C LYS A 365 18.43 2.90 13.60
N TYR A 366 18.41 2.39 12.38
CA TYR A 366 18.58 3.19 11.18
C TYR A 366 17.42 4.17 11.00
N GLN A 367 16.17 3.70 11.04
CA GLN A 367 14.97 4.52 10.97
C GLN A 367 14.98 5.60 12.07
N ALA A 368 15.21 5.24 13.34
CA ALA A 368 15.23 6.21 14.43
C ALA A 368 16.37 7.24 14.33
N SER A 369 17.49 6.92 13.66
CA SER A 369 18.68 7.79 13.59
C SER A 369 18.77 8.61 12.30
N ALA A 370 18.39 8.04 11.15
CA ALA A 370 18.56 8.64 9.83
C ALA A 370 17.28 9.32 9.32
N GLN A 371 16.11 8.72 9.54
CA GLN A 371 14.83 9.22 9.03
C GLN A 371 14.51 10.66 9.47
N PRO A 372 14.82 11.12 10.72
CA PRO A 372 14.59 12.50 11.11
C PRO A 372 15.31 13.53 10.22
N PHE A 373 16.52 13.21 9.72
CA PHE A 373 17.28 14.10 8.85
C PHE A 373 16.65 14.21 7.45
N LEU A 374 16.13 13.10 6.91
CA LEU A 374 15.38 13.08 5.65
C LEU A 374 14.08 13.90 5.78
N VAL A 375 13.33 13.71 6.87
CA VAL A 375 12.08 14.41 7.18
C VAL A 375 12.32 15.92 7.36
N LEU A 376 13.39 16.32 8.04
CA LEU A 376 13.80 17.73 8.13
C LEU A 376 14.28 18.28 6.78
N GLY A 377 14.96 17.48 5.95
CA GLY A 377 15.40 17.89 4.61
C GLY A 377 14.24 18.18 3.65
N ILE A 378 13.17 17.39 3.74
CA ILE A 378 11.89 17.63 3.06
C ILE A 378 11.32 19.00 3.48
N PHE A 379 11.33 19.31 4.78
CA PHE A 379 10.83 20.59 5.29
C PHE A 379 11.73 21.80 4.96
N VAL A 380 13.06 21.63 4.97
CA VAL A 380 14.00 22.65 4.46
C VAL A 380 13.75 22.94 2.98
N THR A 381 13.47 21.89 2.19
CA THR A 381 13.07 22.05 0.78
C THR A 381 11.73 22.76 0.63
N ALA A 382 10.78 22.52 1.53
CA ALA A 382 9.49 23.20 1.56
C ALA A 382 9.63 24.70 1.83
N LEU A 383 10.34 25.08 2.89
CA LEU A 383 10.65 26.49 3.19
C LEU A 383 11.40 27.17 2.04
N ALA A 384 12.31 26.44 1.38
CA ALA A 384 13.00 26.94 0.20
C ALA A 384 12.08 27.10 -1.03
N SER A 385 10.93 26.45 -1.06
CA SER A 385 9.97 26.47 -2.18
C SER A 385 8.85 27.50 -2.01
N GLN A 386 8.96 28.38 -1.01
CA GLN A 386 8.09 29.55 -0.84
C GLN A 386 8.13 30.45 -2.07
N HIS A 387 6.94 30.87 -2.51
CA HIS A 387 6.67 31.80 -3.62
C HIS A 387 5.88 33.00 -3.11
#